data_AF-A0A3C0J222-F1
#
_entry.id   AF-A0A3C0J222-F1
#
_cell.length_a   1.000
_cell.length_b   1.000
_cell.length_c   1.000
_cell.angle_alpha   90.00
_cell.angle_beta   90.00
_cell.angle_gamma   90.00
#
_symmetry.space_group_name_H-M   'P 1'
#
loop_
_entity.id
_entity.type
_entity.pdbx_description
1 polymer ?
#
loop_
_entity_poly.entity_id
_entity_poly.type
_entity_poly.pdbx_seq_one_letter_code
_entity_poly.pdbx_strand_id
1 'polypeptide(L)'
;MSRNSLARIALETMRKYSMIDTGDGVVVGVSGGPDSVSLLHFLNSIAPRYSLKLHIAHVNHMIRGVGADEDALFVEELAQSLSIPFTV
;
A
#
# COMPACT_ATOMS: atom_id res chain seq x y z
N MET A 1 22.41 15.96 3.97
CA MET A 1 21.37 15.40 3.06
C MET A 1 20.99 14.00 3.55
N SER A 2 19.98 13.91 4.41
CA SER A 2 19.43 12.66 4.93
C SER A 2 18.79 11.87 3.78
N ARG A 3 19.45 10.84 3.27
CA ARG A 3 18.83 9.92 2.31
C ARG A 3 17.87 9.02 3.10
N ASN A 4 16.56 9.22 2.90
CA ASN A 4 15.44 8.52 3.55
C ASN A 4 15.77 7.09 4.01
N SER A 5 15.98 6.93 5.33
CA SER A 5 16.38 5.66 5.95
C SER A 5 15.31 4.57 5.83
N LEU A 6 14.03 4.94 5.90
CA LEU A 6 12.91 3.99 5.94
C LEU A 6 12.75 3.21 4.62
N ALA A 7 12.72 3.90 3.47
CA ALA A 7 12.59 3.24 2.17
C ALA A 7 13.77 2.29 1.89
N ARG A 8 14.97 2.66 2.34
CA ARG A 8 16.16 1.79 2.24
C ARG A 8 16.01 0.53 3.10
N ILE A 9 15.62 0.69 4.37
CA ILE A 9 15.39 -0.44 5.28
C ILE A 9 14.29 -1.36 4.75
N ALA A 10 13.18 -0.80 4.25
CA ALA A 10 12.09 -1.57 3.66
C ALA A 10 12.56 -2.38 2.45
N LEU A 11 13.32 -1.77 1.53
CA LEU A 11 13.84 -2.44 0.35
C LEU A 11 14.91 -3.49 0.69
N GLU A 12 15.77 -3.22 1.67
CA GLU A 12 16.74 -4.20 2.19
C GLU A 12 16.04 -5.40 2.84
N THR A 13 15.01 -5.16 3.65
CA THR A 13 14.16 -6.19 4.28
C THR A 13 13.49 -7.05 3.22
N MET A 14 12.82 -6.42 2.25
CA MET A 14 12.13 -7.09 1.16
C MET A 14 13.06 -8.05 0.39
N ARG A 15 14.28 -7.60 0.06
CA ARG A 15 15.28 -8.44 -0.61
C ARG A 15 15.84 -9.53 0.30
N LYS A 16 16.13 -9.20 1.56
CA LYS A 16 16.74 -10.15 2.52
C LYS A 16 15.87 -11.38 2.74
N TYR A 17 14.55 -11.19 2.74
CA TYR A 17 13.58 -12.26 2.99
C TYR A 17 12.85 -12.72 1.72
N SER A 18 13.32 -12.32 0.53
CA SER A 18 12.71 -12.69 -0.76
C SER A 18 11.18 -12.52 -0.76
N MET A 19 10.69 -11.38 -0.28
CA MET A 19 9.25 -11.18 -0.04
C MET A 19 8.46 -10.93 -1.33
N ILE A 20 9.10 -10.33 -2.35
CA ILE A 20 8.49 -9.93 -3.62
C ILE A 20 9.54 -10.11 -4.73
N ASP A 21 9.12 -10.73 -5.83
CA ASP A 21 9.90 -10.86 -7.06
C ASP A 21 9.41 -9.90 -8.16
N THR A 22 10.25 -9.70 -9.18
CA THR A 22 9.89 -8.86 -10.33
C THR A 22 8.73 -9.48 -11.11
N GLY A 23 7.69 -8.68 -11.37
CA GLY A 23 6.49 -9.11 -12.10
C GLY A 23 5.34 -9.61 -11.23
N ASP A 24 5.54 -9.68 -9.91
CA ASP A 24 4.52 -10.16 -8.98
C ASP A 24 3.26 -9.28 -8.94
N GLY A 25 2.13 -9.94 -8.70
CA GLY A 25 0.90 -9.30 -8.24
C GLY A 25 0.89 -9.18 -6.73
N VAL A 26 0.73 -7.97 -6.20
CA VAL A 26 0.76 -7.68 -4.76
C VAL A 26 -0.56 -7.06 -4.34
N VAL A 27 -1.30 -7.78 -3.50
CA VAL A 27 -2.49 -7.26 -2.81
C VAL A 27 -2.04 -6.57 -1.53
N VAL A 28 -2.29 -5.28 -1.42
CA VAL A 28 -1.89 -4.44 -0.27
C VAL A 28 -3.10 -4.22 0.61
N GLY A 29 -3.04 -4.73 1.85
CA GLY A 29 -4.03 -4.41 2.88
C GLY A 29 -3.88 -2.96 3.33
N VAL A 30 -4.88 -2.11 3.08
CA VAL A 30 -4.86 -0.68 3.43
C VAL A 30 -6.02 -0.36 4.37
N SER A 31 -5.72 -0.05 5.62
CA SER A 31 -6.73 0.26 6.64
C SER A 31 -7.17 1.73 6.66
N GLY A 32 -6.49 2.59 5.90
CA GLY A 32 -6.62 4.05 5.99
C GLY A 32 -5.64 4.69 6.98
N GLY A 33 -5.05 3.89 7.88
CA GLY A 33 -4.05 4.36 8.83
C GLY A 33 -2.69 4.68 8.19
N PRO A 34 -1.89 5.56 8.83
CA PRO A 34 -0.65 6.10 8.27
C PRO A 34 0.39 5.05 7.90
N ASP A 35 0.48 3.94 8.64
CA ASP A 35 1.43 2.86 8.36
C ASP A 35 1.09 2.14 7.05
N SER A 36 -0.19 1.81 6.85
CA SER A 36 -0.67 1.12 5.64
C SER A 36 -0.61 2.01 4.40
N VAL A 37 -0.90 3.31 4.57
CA VAL A 37 -0.76 4.33 3.53
C VAL A 37 0.71 4.52 3.15
N SER A 38 1.61 4.57 4.14
CA SER A 38 3.05 4.67 3.90
C SER A 38 3.60 3.45 3.16
N LEU A 39 3.14 2.25 3.53
CA LEU A 39 3.48 1.01 2.83
C LEU A 39 3.01 1.03 1.37
N LEU A 40 1.77 1.44 1.12
CA LEU A 40 1.22 1.57 -0.23
C LEU A 40 2.05 2.54 -1.08
N HIS A 41 2.38 3.72 -0.56
CA HIS A 41 3.21 4.68 -1.26
C HIS A 41 4.62 4.15 -1.56
N PHE A 42 5.23 3.45 -0.60
CA PHE A 42 6.52 2.79 -0.81
C PHE A 42 6.45 1.76 -1.95
N LEU A 43 5.49 0.84 -1.89
CA LEU A 43 5.30 -0.20 -2.92
C LEU A 43 5.00 0.42 -4.28
N ASN A 44 4.13 1.43 -4.36
CA ASN A 44 3.81 2.13 -5.59
C ASN A 44 5.05 2.82 -6.19
N SER A 45 5.92 3.40 -5.35
CA SER A 45 7.14 4.06 -5.82
C SER A 45 8.16 3.10 -6.45
N ILE A 46 8.17 1.82 -6.04
CA ILE A 46 9.08 0.80 -6.59
C ILE A 46 8.41 -0.07 -7.66
N ALA A 47 7.08 -0.03 -7.78
CA ALA A 47 6.32 -0.87 -8.69
C ALA A 47 6.81 -0.77 -10.15
N PRO A 48 7.15 0.41 -10.72
CA PRO A 48 7.69 0.47 -12.09
C PRO A 48 9.02 -0.28 -12.25
N ARG A 49 9.90 -0.21 -11.24
CA ARG A 49 11.22 -0.86 -11.27
C ARG A 49 11.12 -2.37 -11.16
N TYR A 50 10.17 -2.87 -10.38
CA TYR A 50 9.94 -4.29 -10.14
C TYR A 50 8.80 -4.86 -11.00
N SER A 51 8.24 -4.06 -11.91
CA SER A 51 7.08 -4.44 -12.74
C SER A 51 5.91 -5.01 -11.92
N LEU A 52 5.68 -4.48 -10.71
CA LEU A 52 4.64 -4.96 -9.80
C LEU A 52 3.26 -4.56 -10.29
N LYS A 53 2.30 -5.46 -10.11
CA LYS A 53 0.87 -5.17 -10.28
C LYS A 53 0.26 -5.03 -8.90
N LEU A 54 -0.09 -3.80 -8.51
CA LEU A 54 -0.67 -3.54 -7.20
C LEU A 54 -2.19 -3.63 -7.25
N HIS A 55 -2.78 -4.12 -6.16
CA HIS A 55 -4.22 -4.06 -5.89
C HIS A 55 -4.44 -3.69 -4.43
N ILE A 56 -5.30 -2.73 -4.15
CA ILE A 56 -5.61 -2.29 -2.78
C ILE A 56 -6.78 -3.12 -2.24
N ALA A 57 -6.63 -3.67 -1.05
CA ALA A 57 -7.71 -4.32 -0.31
C ALA A 57 -7.92 -3.60 1.01
N HIS A 58 -9.09 -2.98 1.18
CA HIS A 58 -9.57 -2.48 2.46
C HIS A 58 -10.55 -3.49 3.05
N VAL A 59 -10.68 -3.51 4.37
CA VAL A 59 -11.71 -4.31 5.06
C VAL A 59 -12.48 -3.36 5.96
N ASN A 60 -13.70 -3.02 5.56
CA ASN A 60 -14.59 -2.25 6.43
C ASN A 60 -15.13 -3.17 7.53
N HIS A 61 -14.53 -3.09 8.72
CA HIS A 61 -14.95 -3.90 9.87
C HIS A 61 -16.32 -3.49 10.45
N MET A 62 -16.90 -2.36 10.04
CA MET A 62 -18.19 -1.83 10.52
C MET A 62 -18.28 -1.55 12.03
N ILE A 63 -17.16 -1.57 12.76
CA ILE A 63 -17.15 -1.44 14.23
C ILE A 63 -17.43 0.00 14.70
N ARG A 64 -17.11 1.00 13.87
CA ARG A 64 -17.16 2.44 14.23
C ARG A 64 -18.26 3.23 13.51
N GLY A 65 -19.21 2.55 12.86
CA GLY A 65 -20.25 3.21 12.07
C GLY A 65 -19.64 4.20 11.06
N VAL A 66 -20.00 5.48 11.18
CA VAL A 66 -19.56 6.57 10.29
C VAL A 66 -18.04 6.62 10.11
N GLY A 67 -17.25 6.41 11.17
CA GLY A 67 -15.79 6.44 11.05
C GLY A 67 -15.23 5.30 10.20
N ALA A 68 -15.91 4.16 10.14
CA ALA A 68 -15.52 3.05 9.29
C ALA A 68 -15.87 3.31 7.81
N ASP A 69 -16.96 4.03 7.56
CA ASP A 69 -17.34 4.46 6.21
C ASP A 69 -16.41 5.57 5.69
N GLU A 70 -15.99 6.50 6.57
CA GLU A 70 -14.99 7.52 6.25
C GLU A 70 -13.63 6.90 5.90
N ASP A 71 -13.18 5.88 6.63
CA ASP A 71 -11.94 5.15 6.33
C ASP A 71 -12.03 4.46 4.95
N ALA A 72 -13.18 3.84 4.63
CA ALA A 72 -13.41 3.21 3.34
C ALA A 72 -13.38 4.22 2.17
N LEU A 73 -14.07 5.37 2.33
CA LEU A 73 -14.07 6.44 1.34
C LEU A 73 -12.66 7.02 1.13
N PHE A 74 -11.91 7.23 2.20
CA PHE A 74 -10.53 7.70 2.10
C PHE A 74 -9.64 6.73 1.30
N VAL A 75 -9.78 5.42 1.54
CA VAL A 75 -8.98 4.42 0.80
C VAL A 75 -9.38 4.33 -0.66
N GLU A 76 -10.67 4.47 -0.98
CA GLU A 76 -11.15 4.57 -2.35
C GLU A 76 -10.55 5.79 -3.09
N GLU A 77 -10.60 6.98 -2.48
CA GLU A 77 -10.02 8.20 -3.06
C GLU A 77 -8.50 8.07 -3.27
N LEU A 78 -7.81 7.46 -2.30
CA LEU A 78 -6.39 7.19 -2.40
C LEU A 78 -6.07 6.26 -3.58
N ALA A 79 -6.84 5.17 -3.74
CA ALA A 79 -6.69 4.23 -4.84
C ALA A 79 -6.87 4.90 -6.20
N GLN A 80 -7.91 5.74 -6.34
CA GLN A 80 -8.17 6.51 -7.55
C GLN A 80 -7.02 7.48 -7.86
N SER A 81 -6.51 8.21 -6.85
CA SER A 81 -5.42 9.16 -7.03
C SER A 81 -4.12 8.50 -7.51
N LEU A 82 -3.88 7.24 -7.12
CA LEU A 82 -2.71 6.46 -7.51
C LEU A 82 -2.96 5.63 -8.77
N SER A 83 -4.19 5.62 -9.31
CA SER A 83 -4.61 4.76 -10.43
C SER A 83 -4.36 3.27 -10.16
N ILE A 84 -4.62 2.82 -8.93
CA ILE A 84 -4.47 1.42 -8.51
C ILE A 84 -5.87 0.79 -8.33
N PRO A 85 -6.14 -0.41 -8.88
CA PRO A 85 -7.39 -1.14 -8.63
C PRO A 85 -7.62 -1.37 -7.13
N PHE A 86 -8.86 -1.30 -6.66
CA PHE A 86 -9.18 -1.49 -5.25
C PHE A 86 -10.42 -2.37 -5.00
N THR A 87 -10.52 -2.89 -3.79
CA THR A 87 -11.67 -3.62 -3.24
C THR A 87 -11.84 -3.25 -1.77
N VAL A 88 -13.08 -3.10 -1.31
CA VAL A 88 -13.47 -2.75 0.07
C VAL A 88 -14.28 -3.88 0.70
#